data_AF-A0A6I9Y0F9-F1
#
_entry.id   AF-A0A6I9Y0F9-F1
#
_cell.length_a   1.000
_cell.length_b   1.000
_cell.length_c   1.000
_cell.angle_alpha   90.00
_cell.angle_beta   90.00
_cell.angle_gamma   90.00
#
_symmetry.space_group_name_H-M   'P 1'
#
loop_
_entity.id
_entity.type
_entity.pdbx_description
1 polymer ?
#
loop_
_entity_poly.entity_id
_entity_poly.type
_entity_poly.pdbx_seq_one_letter_code
_entity_poly.pdbx_strand_id
1 'polypeptide(L)'
;MYYTGLFNGKTWTEEMWSPEVSKIMAVPLGKNMSFGLRATCLNSEEGILFQIPLEQNGTEETGATNVSCICHNMEWMACSWKRGRQAPPHTNYHLSFWYSNLEERQLCTNRSVNGDTFRCIFPINCSGNRNIALSIRSDSEDIQPVCMLTKEGTEKSDYPVKLHPPSNLKLEKVGEVIFLTWHAPSLWNGICYGIEINGEKKQPSEDNTKVPLNLEPKKYHTLRVRAVLGGVGSDCKESRGLWSEWSEPVHWDDRETFETLNIILFIMIPLCAATLTIIFLVYLKRIQLLIFPIIPDPEKVLKRMFEDQREEYLPVEYPSEFIKPDIINSDYRMS
;
A
#
# COMPACT_ATOMS: atom_id res chain seq x y z
N MET A 1 9.67 35.76 -41.70
CA MET A 1 8.70 35.23 -42.69
C MET A 1 9.51 34.46 -43.69
N TYR A 2 9.27 33.15 -43.78
CA TYR A 2 9.97 32.29 -44.73
C TYR A 2 9.14 32.24 -46.02
N TYR A 3 9.79 32.22 -47.16
CA TYR A 3 9.15 32.12 -48.47
C TYR A 3 9.75 30.92 -49.19
N THR A 4 8.91 30.13 -49.84
CA THR A 4 9.38 29.06 -50.73
C THR A 4 9.36 29.60 -52.15
N GLY A 5 10.54 29.69 -52.77
CA GLY A 5 10.70 30.16 -54.13
C GLY A 5 10.81 28.99 -55.10
N LEU A 6 9.97 28.97 -56.12
CA LEU A 6 10.05 28.01 -57.22
C LEU A 6 10.47 28.76 -58.50
N PHE A 7 11.57 28.33 -59.12
CA PHE A 7 12.07 28.94 -60.36
C PHE A 7 11.57 28.16 -61.57
N ASN A 8 10.72 28.79 -62.39
CA ASN A 8 10.12 28.16 -63.57
C ASN A 8 10.93 28.38 -64.87
N GLY A 9 12.17 28.86 -64.77
CA GLY A 9 13.03 29.18 -65.91
C GLY A 9 12.91 30.60 -66.48
N LYS A 10 11.93 31.40 -66.02
CA LYS A 10 11.79 32.82 -66.41
C LYS A 10 11.65 33.76 -65.21
N THR A 11 10.92 33.35 -64.18
CA THR A 11 10.65 34.18 -63.00
C THR A 11 10.68 33.33 -61.73
N TRP A 12 11.05 33.96 -60.62
CA TRP A 12 10.85 33.40 -59.29
C TRP A 12 9.41 33.65 -58.87
N THR A 13 8.68 32.57 -58.60
CA THR A 13 7.41 32.62 -57.86
C THR A 13 7.71 32.36 -56.40
N GLU A 14 7.53 33.38 -55.58
CA GLU A 14 7.68 33.30 -54.13
C GLU A 14 6.31 33.13 -53.51
N GLU A 15 6.12 32.02 -52.81
CA GLU A 15 4.90 31.77 -52.04
C GLU A 15 5.21 31.91 -50.56
N MET A 16 4.35 32.64 -49.85
CA MET A 16 4.50 32.83 -48.41
C MET A 16 4.32 31.49 -47.72
N TRP A 17 5.28 31.13 -46.86
CA TRP A 17 5.21 29.90 -46.09
C TRP A 17 3.89 29.83 -45.32
N SER A 18 3.10 28.80 -45.57
CA SER A 18 1.87 28.49 -44.83
C SER A 18 1.99 27.10 -44.20
N PRO A 19 1.54 26.92 -42.94
CA PRO A 19 1.52 25.62 -42.27
C PRO A 19 0.77 24.54 -43.07
N GLU A 20 -0.26 24.92 -43.85
CA GLU A 20 -1.09 24.01 -44.63
C GLU A 20 -0.34 23.31 -45.78
N VAL A 21 0.74 23.92 -46.26
CA VAL A 21 1.58 23.39 -47.36
C VAL A 21 2.80 22.63 -46.84
N SER A 22 2.99 22.61 -45.52
CA SER A 22 4.12 21.98 -44.87
C SER A 22 3.73 20.60 -44.32
N LYS A 23 4.62 19.62 -44.47
CA LYS A 23 4.44 18.28 -43.88
C LYS A 23 5.56 17.99 -42.91
N ILE A 24 5.22 17.83 -41.64
CA ILE A 24 6.16 17.32 -40.64
C ILE A 24 6.23 15.81 -40.81
N MET A 25 7.42 15.33 -41.17
CA MET A 25 7.73 13.91 -41.24
C MET A 25 8.78 13.57 -40.20
N ALA A 26 8.52 12.47 -39.51
CA ALA A 26 9.42 11.95 -38.52
C ALA A 26 10.37 10.97 -39.22
N VAL A 27 11.67 11.10 -38.94
CA VAL A 27 12.71 10.51 -39.79
C VAL A 27 13.68 9.66 -38.95
N PRO A 28 13.89 8.37 -39.30
CA PRO A 28 14.79 7.49 -38.56
C PRO A 28 16.25 7.81 -38.88
N LEU A 29 16.97 8.44 -37.95
CA LEU A 29 18.41 8.68 -38.04
C LEU A 29 19.22 7.38 -37.93
N GLY A 30 20.43 7.40 -38.49
CA GLY A 30 21.38 6.29 -38.46
C GLY A 30 21.32 5.35 -39.67
N LYS A 31 20.41 5.59 -40.62
CA LYS A 31 20.40 4.92 -41.93
C LYS A 31 20.47 5.96 -43.05
N ASN A 32 21.21 5.67 -44.10
CA ASN A 32 21.22 6.50 -45.30
C ASN A 32 19.80 6.61 -45.85
N MET A 33 19.38 7.83 -46.12
CA MET A 33 18.05 8.12 -46.61
C MET A 33 18.11 9.22 -47.65
N SER A 34 17.03 9.38 -48.42
CA SER A 34 16.88 10.46 -49.38
C SER A 34 15.45 10.96 -49.39
N PHE A 35 15.26 12.27 -49.39
CA PHE A 35 13.95 12.89 -49.60
C PHE A 35 13.69 13.01 -51.09
N GLY A 36 12.67 12.32 -51.58
CA GLY A 36 12.21 12.41 -52.95
C GLY A 36 11.06 13.40 -53.10
N LEU A 37 11.13 14.30 -54.07
CA LEU A 37 10.03 15.17 -54.48
C LEU A 37 9.70 14.92 -55.96
N ARG A 38 8.43 14.69 -56.26
CA ARG A 38 7.92 14.55 -57.63
C ARG A 38 6.63 15.37 -57.76
N ALA A 39 6.54 16.17 -58.82
CA ALA A 39 5.34 16.93 -59.15
C ALA A 39 4.49 16.19 -60.17
N THR A 40 3.17 16.23 -60.00
CA THR A 40 2.19 15.66 -60.94
C THR A 40 1.08 16.67 -61.20
N CYS A 41 0.78 16.95 -62.47
CA CYS A 41 -0.34 17.80 -62.87
C CYS A 41 -1.49 16.94 -63.41
N LEU A 42 -2.74 17.30 -63.07
CA LEU A 42 -3.93 16.63 -63.59
C LEU A 42 -3.92 16.69 -65.12
N ASN A 43 -3.95 15.51 -65.77
CA ASN A 43 -3.90 15.31 -67.22
C ASN A 43 -2.54 15.59 -67.91
N SER A 44 -1.42 15.45 -67.21
CA SER A 44 -0.07 15.50 -67.82
C SER A 44 0.84 14.38 -67.32
N GLU A 45 1.98 14.20 -67.98
CA GLU A 45 3.00 13.25 -67.58
C GLU A 45 3.63 13.63 -66.23
N GLU A 46 4.06 12.63 -65.48
CA GLU A 46 4.72 12.83 -64.18
C GLU A 46 6.05 13.58 -64.36
N GLY A 47 6.33 14.54 -63.46
CA GLY A 47 7.60 15.26 -63.45
C GLY A 47 8.78 14.41 -63.00
N ILE A 48 9.99 14.96 -63.14
CA ILE A 48 11.25 14.30 -62.73
C ILE A 48 11.27 14.14 -61.20
N LEU A 49 11.72 12.97 -60.71
CA LEU A 49 11.95 12.75 -59.29
C LEU A 49 13.25 13.45 -58.86
N PHE A 50 13.12 14.48 -58.03
CA PHE A 50 14.25 15.14 -57.38
C PHE A 50 14.55 14.44 -56.06
N GLN A 51 15.81 14.13 -55.77
CA GLN A 51 16.22 13.44 -54.54
C GLN A 51 17.28 14.25 -53.79
N ILE A 52 17.05 14.45 -52.49
CA ILE A 52 18.01 15.06 -51.57
C ILE A 52 18.52 13.96 -50.63
N PRO A 53 19.76 13.47 -50.77
CA PRO A 53 20.32 12.52 -49.82
C PRO A 53 20.51 13.22 -48.47
N LEU A 54 20.23 12.50 -47.38
CA LEU A 54 20.58 12.90 -46.03
C LEU A 54 21.67 11.95 -45.54
N GLU A 55 22.91 12.39 -45.70
CA GLU A 55 24.06 11.66 -45.17
C GLU A 55 23.95 11.58 -43.64
N GLN A 56 24.29 10.42 -43.09
CA GLN A 56 24.32 10.18 -41.66
C GLN A 56 25.77 9.94 -41.25
N ASN A 57 26.25 10.71 -40.28
CA ASN A 57 27.59 10.54 -39.75
C ASN A 57 27.65 9.33 -38.80
N GLY A 58 28.85 8.79 -38.63
CA GLY A 58 29.17 7.77 -37.65
C GLY A 58 29.33 6.36 -38.22
N THR A 59 30.17 5.58 -37.55
CA THR A 59 30.52 4.21 -37.97
C THR A 59 29.41 3.25 -37.60
N GLU A 60 29.16 2.22 -38.42
CA GLU A 60 28.15 1.21 -38.12
C GLU A 60 28.39 0.55 -36.74
N GLU A 61 27.29 0.18 -36.06
CA GLU A 61 27.30 -0.44 -34.72
C GLU A 61 27.91 0.40 -33.58
N THR A 62 28.23 1.67 -33.81
CA THR A 62 28.62 2.62 -32.74
C THR A 62 27.42 3.31 -32.08
N GLY A 63 26.26 3.29 -32.73
CA GLY A 63 25.03 3.88 -32.21
C GLY A 63 24.50 3.16 -30.98
N ALA A 64 23.68 3.86 -30.19
CA ALA A 64 23.01 3.29 -29.02
C ALA A 64 22.16 2.05 -29.41
N THR A 65 22.23 1.00 -28.59
CA THR A 65 21.49 -0.25 -28.82
C THR A 65 20.49 -0.52 -27.71
N ASN A 66 19.49 -1.37 -27.96
CA ASN A 66 18.47 -1.76 -26.99
C ASN A 66 17.77 -0.56 -26.32
N VAL A 67 17.42 0.45 -27.12
CA VAL A 67 16.67 1.61 -26.65
C VAL A 67 15.28 1.15 -26.21
N SER A 68 14.95 1.39 -24.94
CA SER A 68 13.66 1.06 -24.35
C SER A 68 13.21 2.18 -23.44
N CYS A 69 11.95 2.58 -23.55
CA CYS A 69 11.35 3.63 -22.75
C CYS A 69 10.09 3.12 -22.05
N ILE A 70 9.90 3.56 -20.81
CA ILE A 70 8.73 3.26 -19.99
C ILE A 70 8.15 4.59 -19.53
N CYS A 71 6.86 4.79 -19.76
CA CYS A 71 6.17 5.93 -19.18
C CYS A 71 5.65 5.59 -17.79
N HIS A 72 6.05 6.36 -16.79
CA HIS A 72 5.67 6.16 -15.42
C HIS A 72 4.54 7.11 -15.04
N ASN A 73 3.43 6.52 -14.57
CA ASN A 73 2.23 7.23 -14.13
C ASN A 73 1.67 8.27 -15.12
N MET A 74 1.99 8.13 -16.42
CA MET A 74 1.71 9.12 -17.47
C MET A 74 2.31 10.52 -17.23
N GLU A 75 3.27 10.68 -16.31
CA GLU A 75 3.79 11.98 -15.89
C GLU A 75 5.27 12.20 -16.27
N TRP A 76 6.02 11.11 -16.39
CA TRP A 76 7.42 11.16 -16.76
C TRP A 76 7.83 9.87 -17.47
N MET A 77 8.89 9.95 -18.26
CA MET A 77 9.40 8.82 -19.03
C MET A 77 10.83 8.50 -18.61
N ALA A 78 11.13 7.22 -18.46
CA ALA A 78 12.48 6.71 -18.32
C ALA A 78 12.87 5.94 -19.56
N CYS A 79 13.91 6.39 -20.24
CA CYS A 79 14.52 5.69 -21.35
C CYS A 79 15.86 5.11 -20.90
N SER A 80 16.18 3.92 -21.40
CA SER A 80 17.46 3.25 -21.20
C SER A 80 17.97 2.65 -22.50
N TRP A 81 19.29 2.62 -22.64
CA TRP A 81 19.96 2.04 -23.80
C TRP A 81 21.36 1.55 -23.41
N LYS A 82 21.96 0.73 -24.26
CA LYS A 82 23.33 0.26 -24.11
C LYS A 82 24.26 0.95 -25.10
N ARG A 83 25.54 1.03 -24.74
CA ARG A 83 26.61 1.44 -25.65
C ARG A 83 26.61 0.57 -26.92
N GLY A 84 26.88 1.20 -28.06
CA GLY A 84 27.08 0.48 -29.32
C GLY A 84 28.23 -0.50 -29.22
N ARG A 85 28.11 -1.63 -29.91
CA ARG A 85 29.11 -2.72 -29.85
C ARG A 85 30.50 -2.25 -30.29
N GLN A 86 30.57 -1.38 -31.28
CA GLN A 86 31.81 -0.83 -31.83
C GLN A 86 32.14 0.56 -31.28
N ALA A 87 31.31 1.09 -30.39
CA ALA A 87 31.57 2.41 -29.83
C ALA A 87 32.75 2.35 -28.84
N PRO A 88 33.68 3.32 -28.89
CA PRO A 88 34.76 3.43 -27.91
C PRO A 88 34.27 3.38 -26.46
N PRO A 89 35.03 2.80 -25.51
CA PRO A 89 34.61 2.67 -24.11
C PRO A 89 34.26 4.00 -23.42
N HIS A 90 34.88 5.09 -23.87
CA HIS A 90 34.66 6.45 -23.34
C HIS A 90 33.52 7.22 -24.03
N THR A 91 32.78 6.56 -24.93
CA THR A 91 31.65 7.18 -25.63
C THR A 91 30.57 7.57 -24.64
N ASN A 92 30.19 8.85 -24.68
CA ASN A 92 29.08 9.40 -23.92
C ASN A 92 27.92 9.73 -24.86
N TYR A 93 26.74 9.22 -24.54
CA TYR A 93 25.52 9.52 -25.27
C TYR A 93 24.67 10.55 -24.54
N HIS A 94 23.95 11.34 -25.32
CA HIS A 94 23.00 12.34 -24.88
C HIS A 94 21.67 12.07 -25.57
N LEU A 95 20.58 12.07 -24.79
CA LEU A 95 19.23 11.93 -25.32
C LEU A 95 18.57 13.30 -25.41
N SER A 96 18.03 13.60 -26.57
CA SER A 96 17.10 14.70 -26.79
C SER A 96 15.73 14.14 -27.19
N PHE A 97 14.66 14.83 -26.81
CA PHE A 97 13.29 14.41 -27.10
C PHE A 97 12.46 15.56 -27.65
N TRP A 98 11.43 15.22 -28.42
CA TRP A 98 10.43 16.14 -28.94
C TRP A 98 9.07 15.44 -28.99
N TYR A 99 7.99 16.19 -28.78
CA TYR A 99 6.61 15.73 -28.97
C TYR A 99 5.74 16.92 -29.40
N SER A 100 4.55 16.66 -29.93
CA SER A 100 3.67 17.65 -30.58
C SER A 100 3.40 18.94 -29.80
N ASN A 101 3.48 18.91 -28.47
CA ASN A 101 3.20 20.07 -27.62
C ASN A 101 4.47 20.88 -27.29
N LEU A 102 5.62 20.52 -27.87
CA LEU A 102 6.86 21.27 -27.74
C LEU A 102 7.14 22.03 -29.04
N GLU A 103 7.45 23.32 -28.90
CA GLU A 103 7.93 24.14 -30.01
C GLU A 103 9.29 23.66 -30.50
N GLU A 104 10.18 23.32 -29.56
CA GLU A 104 11.55 22.91 -29.86
C GLU A 104 11.96 21.61 -29.15
N ARG A 105 12.94 20.93 -29.74
CA ARG A 105 13.56 19.73 -29.16
C ARG A 105 14.21 20.06 -27.83
N GLN A 106 13.96 19.26 -26.81
CA GLN A 106 14.54 19.41 -25.47
C GLN A 106 15.67 18.41 -25.25
N LEU A 107 16.67 18.80 -24.47
CA LEU A 107 17.74 17.92 -24.01
C LEU A 107 17.36 17.27 -22.67
N CYS A 108 17.60 15.97 -22.53
CA CYS A 108 17.45 15.30 -21.26
C CYS A 108 18.62 15.59 -20.32
N THR A 109 18.32 16.21 -19.19
CA THR A 109 19.33 16.62 -18.19
C THR A 109 19.55 15.58 -17.10
N ASN A 110 18.49 14.90 -16.66
CA ASN A 110 18.56 13.88 -15.62
C ASN A 110 18.98 12.54 -16.21
N ARG A 111 20.30 12.36 -16.32
CA ARG A 111 20.94 11.16 -16.88
C ARG A 111 21.75 10.42 -15.84
N SER A 112 21.77 9.10 -15.96
CA SER A 112 22.64 8.23 -15.16
C SER A 112 23.30 7.17 -16.04
N VAL A 113 24.51 6.78 -15.68
CA VAL A 113 25.31 5.80 -16.42
C VAL A 113 25.77 4.74 -15.42
N ASN A 114 25.54 3.47 -15.75
CA ASN A 114 26.02 2.33 -14.98
C ASN A 114 26.69 1.33 -15.92
N GLY A 115 28.02 1.31 -15.91
CA GLY A 115 28.83 0.57 -16.89
C GLY A 115 28.50 1.02 -18.30
N ASP A 116 27.98 0.10 -19.11
CA ASP A 116 27.62 0.35 -20.51
C ASP A 116 26.15 0.73 -20.71
N THR A 117 25.39 0.84 -19.61
CA THR A 117 23.97 1.17 -19.64
C THR A 117 23.77 2.64 -19.31
N PHE A 118 23.10 3.35 -20.21
CA PHE A 118 22.73 4.74 -20.06
C PHE A 118 21.24 4.82 -19.76
N ARG A 119 20.87 5.77 -18.92
CA ARG A 119 19.47 6.06 -18.57
C ARG A 119 19.26 7.55 -18.58
N CYS A 120 18.07 7.95 -19.00
CA CYS A 120 17.63 9.33 -18.96
C CYS A 120 16.16 9.38 -18.51
N ILE A 121 15.84 10.36 -17.67
CA ILE A 121 14.52 10.58 -17.11
C ILE A 121 14.09 12.01 -17.43
N PHE A 122 12.88 12.20 -17.93
CA PHE A 122 12.33 13.53 -18.21
C PHE A 122 10.82 13.58 -17.98
N PRO A 123 10.28 14.73 -17.57
CA PRO A 123 8.84 14.92 -17.42
C PRO A 123 8.17 14.93 -18.79
N ILE A 124 7.06 14.20 -18.91
CA ILE A 124 6.25 14.16 -20.12
C ILE A 124 4.87 13.62 -19.76
N ASN A 125 3.82 14.28 -20.25
CA ASN A 125 2.49 13.70 -20.21
C ASN A 125 2.34 12.71 -21.37
N CYS A 126 2.31 11.41 -21.05
CA CYS A 126 2.14 10.34 -22.04
C CYS A 126 0.68 10.06 -22.38
N SER A 127 -0.26 10.80 -21.81
CA SER A 127 -1.68 10.62 -22.07
C SER A 127 -2.06 11.17 -23.45
N GLY A 128 -2.77 10.33 -24.20
CA GLY A 128 -3.39 10.68 -25.47
C GLY A 128 -2.44 10.49 -26.64
N ASN A 129 -3.02 10.42 -27.84
CA ASN A 129 -2.28 10.09 -29.06
C ASN A 129 -1.18 11.13 -29.36
N ARG A 130 0.06 10.80 -28.98
CA ARG A 130 1.23 11.64 -29.18
C ARG A 130 2.32 10.84 -29.91
N ASN A 131 2.90 11.50 -30.89
CA ASN A 131 4.16 11.06 -31.48
C ASN A 131 5.30 11.65 -30.64
N ILE A 132 6.15 10.78 -30.10
CA ILE A 132 7.37 11.19 -29.41
C ILE A 132 8.54 10.81 -30.30
N ALA A 133 9.45 11.75 -30.53
CA ALA A 133 10.70 11.54 -31.22
C ALA A 133 11.84 11.62 -30.23
N LEU A 134 12.63 10.55 -30.15
CA LEU A 134 13.82 10.46 -29.30
C LEU A 134 15.05 10.44 -30.20
N SER A 135 16.05 11.26 -29.90
CA SER A 135 17.32 11.30 -30.60
C SER A 135 18.44 11.06 -29.61
N ILE A 136 19.24 10.02 -29.84
CA ILE A 136 20.41 9.70 -29.04
C ILE A 136 21.65 9.96 -29.89
N ARG A 137 22.51 10.86 -29.41
CA ARG A 137 23.73 11.30 -30.10
C ARG A 137 24.93 11.32 -29.16
N SER A 138 26.12 11.32 -29.74
CA SER A 138 27.37 11.62 -29.03
C SER A 138 27.90 12.97 -29.51
N ASP A 139 28.85 13.54 -28.77
CA ASP A 139 29.60 14.73 -29.20
C ASP A 139 30.62 14.39 -30.30
N SER A 140 30.95 13.12 -30.48
CA SER A 140 31.82 12.62 -31.56
C SER A 140 30.99 12.29 -32.80
N GLU A 141 31.42 12.82 -33.95
CA GLU A 141 30.80 12.57 -35.26
C GLU A 141 31.00 11.13 -35.75
N ASP A 142 31.97 10.40 -35.18
CA ASP A 142 32.22 8.99 -35.50
C ASP A 142 31.18 8.04 -34.89
N ILE A 143 30.30 8.57 -34.03
CA ILE A 143 29.24 7.81 -33.37
C ILE A 143 27.92 7.98 -34.12
N GLN A 144 27.38 6.86 -34.59
CA GLN A 144 26.15 6.80 -35.33
C GLN A 144 24.96 7.31 -34.49
N PRO A 145 24.21 8.32 -34.96
CA PRO A 145 23.05 8.83 -34.25
C PRO A 145 21.90 7.82 -34.35
N VAL A 146 21.10 7.73 -33.29
CA VAL A 146 19.93 6.85 -33.24
C VAL A 146 18.69 7.70 -33.05
N CYS A 147 17.66 7.47 -33.86
CA CYS A 147 16.35 8.07 -33.69
C CYS A 147 15.30 6.99 -33.48
N MET A 148 14.44 7.18 -32.48
CA MET A 148 13.28 6.34 -32.24
C MET A 148 12.03 7.22 -32.30
N LEU A 149 11.07 6.79 -33.09
CA LEU A 149 9.76 7.40 -33.16
C LEU A 149 8.82 6.46 -32.45
N THR A 150 8.22 6.93 -31.37
CA THR A 150 7.25 6.16 -30.63
C THR A 150 5.88 6.76 -30.77
N LYS A 151 4.87 5.90 -30.98
CA LYS A 151 3.48 6.30 -31.05
C LYS A 151 2.67 5.58 -29.99
N GLU A 152 1.79 6.32 -29.35
CA GLU A 152 0.68 5.75 -28.58
C GLU A 152 -0.53 5.61 -29.53
N GLY A 153 -1.12 4.41 -29.66
CA GLY A 153 -2.41 4.25 -30.34
C GLY A 153 -2.48 3.35 -31.57
N THR A 154 -1.41 2.62 -31.92
CA THR A 154 -1.58 1.33 -32.62
C THR A 154 -2.01 0.28 -31.58
N GLU A 155 -2.56 -0.87 -31.98
CA GLU A 155 -2.97 -1.98 -31.07
C GLU A 155 -1.94 -2.33 -29.98
N LYS A 156 -0.68 -1.93 -30.17
CA LYS A 156 0.41 -2.02 -29.21
C LYS A 156 1.23 -0.72 -29.22
N SER A 157 1.22 0.04 -28.12
CA SER A 157 2.10 1.20 -27.93
C SER A 157 3.58 0.78 -27.98
N ASP A 158 4.44 1.61 -28.58
CA ASP A 158 5.89 1.39 -28.64
C ASP A 158 6.57 1.49 -27.27
N TYR A 159 5.89 2.09 -26.29
CA TYR A 159 6.33 2.15 -24.90
C TYR A 159 5.19 1.74 -23.97
N PRO A 160 5.46 0.87 -22.97
CA PRO A 160 4.45 0.53 -21.98
C PRO A 160 4.32 1.64 -20.93
N VAL A 161 3.11 1.75 -20.38
CA VAL A 161 2.82 2.57 -19.20
C VAL A 161 2.97 1.72 -17.93
N LYS A 162 3.66 2.24 -16.91
CA LYS A 162 3.79 1.65 -15.58
C LYS A 162 3.19 2.59 -14.54
N LEU A 163 2.10 2.16 -13.91
CA LEU A 163 1.41 2.95 -12.88
C LEU A 163 2.16 2.95 -11.56
N HIS A 164 1.85 3.92 -10.69
CA HIS A 164 2.25 3.84 -9.29
C HIS A 164 1.51 2.72 -8.55
N PRO A 165 2.13 2.13 -7.52
CA PRO A 165 1.40 1.24 -6.62
C PRO A 165 0.21 1.98 -6.00
N PRO A 166 -0.95 1.32 -5.84
CA PRO A 166 -2.08 1.89 -5.10
C PRO A 166 -1.66 2.37 -3.70
N SER A 167 -2.22 3.50 -3.29
CA SER A 167 -1.88 4.16 -2.03
C SER A 167 -3.09 4.20 -1.09
N ASN A 168 -2.83 4.46 0.19
CA ASN A 168 -3.85 4.54 1.24
C ASN A 168 -4.72 3.29 1.35
N LEU A 169 -4.09 2.11 1.37
CA LEU A 169 -4.79 0.86 1.64
C LEU A 169 -5.39 0.92 3.06
N LYS A 170 -6.69 0.63 3.16
CA LYS A 170 -7.41 0.58 4.43
C LYS A 170 -8.21 -0.71 4.52
N LEU A 171 -8.37 -1.15 5.76
CA LEU A 171 -9.22 -2.28 6.11
C LEU A 171 -10.39 -1.74 6.94
N GLU A 172 -11.60 -1.93 6.43
CA GLU A 172 -12.83 -1.48 7.08
C GLU A 172 -13.69 -2.69 7.41
N LYS A 173 -14.00 -2.90 8.70
CA LYS A 173 -14.95 -3.92 9.13
C LYS A 173 -16.37 -3.33 9.11
N VAL A 174 -17.23 -3.85 8.25
CA VAL A 174 -18.65 -3.47 8.17
C VAL A 174 -19.49 -4.71 8.47
N GLY A 175 -20.06 -4.77 9.68
CA GLY A 175 -20.67 -5.99 10.21
C GLY A 175 -19.60 -7.09 10.38
N GLU A 176 -19.82 -8.25 9.77
CA GLU A 176 -18.86 -9.36 9.78
C GLU A 176 -17.91 -9.37 8.57
N VAL A 177 -18.11 -8.47 7.59
CA VAL A 177 -17.31 -8.44 6.36
C VAL A 177 -16.20 -7.41 6.48
N ILE A 178 -14.97 -7.81 6.17
CA ILE A 178 -13.81 -6.93 6.09
C ILE A 178 -13.64 -6.48 4.64
N PHE A 179 -13.55 -5.19 4.40
CA PHE A 179 -13.32 -4.61 3.09
C PHE A 179 -11.90 -4.06 2.99
N LEU A 180 -11.21 -4.40 1.90
CA LEU A 180 -9.99 -3.72 1.49
C LEU A 180 -10.36 -2.57 0.58
N THR A 181 -9.94 -1.35 0.93
CA THR A 181 -10.15 -0.15 0.14
C THR A 181 -8.83 0.55 -0.19
N TRP A 182 -8.76 1.23 -1.32
CA TRP A 182 -7.63 2.08 -1.72
C TRP A 182 -8.11 3.22 -2.60
N HIS A 183 -7.27 4.23 -2.82
CA HIS A 183 -7.59 5.30 -3.75
C HIS A 183 -7.19 4.92 -5.17
N ALA A 184 -8.16 4.99 -6.10
CA ALA A 184 -7.85 4.99 -7.52
C ALA A 184 -7.23 6.33 -7.92
N PRO A 185 -6.30 6.33 -8.88
CA PRO A 185 -5.97 7.55 -9.62
C PRO A 185 -7.24 8.05 -10.30
N SER A 186 -7.67 9.27 -9.99
CA SER A 186 -8.98 9.83 -10.35
C SER A 186 -9.19 10.07 -11.85
N LEU A 187 -8.21 9.77 -12.70
CA LEU A 187 -8.18 10.16 -14.11
C LEU A 187 -8.50 9.03 -15.08
N TRP A 188 -8.61 7.76 -14.65
CA TRP A 188 -8.62 6.62 -15.57
C TRP A 188 -9.65 5.55 -15.23
N ASN A 189 -10.30 5.05 -16.29
CA ASN A 189 -11.10 3.82 -16.27
C ASN A 189 -10.29 2.69 -16.93
N GLY A 190 -10.65 1.46 -16.64
CA GLY A 190 -9.95 0.27 -17.13
C GLY A 190 -8.67 -0.04 -16.37
N ILE A 191 -8.52 0.40 -15.13
CA ILE A 191 -7.39 0.01 -14.28
C ILE A 191 -7.67 -1.36 -13.68
N CYS A 192 -6.72 -2.27 -13.83
CA CYS A 192 -6.78 -3.60 -13.26
C CYS A 192 -5.94 -3.69 -11.99
N TYR A 193 -6.60 -4.09 -10.89
CA TYR A 193 -5.96 -4.24 -9.59
C TYR A 193 -5.72 -5.70 -9.27
N GLY A 194 -4.47 -6.04 -8.93
CA GLY A 194 -4.08 -7.35 -8.42
C GLY A 194 -3.92 -7.29 -6.91
N ILE A 195 -4.51 -8.25 -6.19
CA ILE A 195 -4.47 -8.33 -4.73
C ILE A 195 -3.67 -9.56 -4.32
N GLU A 196 -2.82 -9.40 -3.31
CA GLU A 196 -2.09 -10.48 -2.66
C GLU A 196 -2.47 -10.53 -1.18
N ILE A 197 -2.77 -11.72 -0.67
CA ILE A 197 -3.07 -11.99 0.74
C ILE A 197 -2.13 -13.10 1.22
N ASN A 198 -1.26 -12.82 2.19
CA ASN A 198 -0.30 -13.79 2.73
C ASN A 198 0.57 -14.49 1.65
N GLY A 199 0.86 -13.79 0.55
CA GLY A 199 1.61 -14.33 -0.59
C GLY A 199 0.76 -15.03 -1.66
N GLU A 200 -0.53 -15.25 -1.42
CA GLU A 200 -1.45 -15.80 -2.42
C GLU A 200 -2.09 -14.68 -3.24
N LYS A 201 -1.99 -14.80 -4.57
CA LYS A 201 -2.51 -13.80 -5.51
C LYS A 201 -3.95 -14.14 -5.91
N LYS A 202 -4.83 -13.16 -5.80
CA LYS A 202 -6.22 -13.25 -6.27
C LYS A 202 -6.32 -12.85 -7.74
N GLN A 203 -7.45 -13.23 -8.34
CA GLN A 203 -7.81 -12.77 -9.68
C GLN A 203 -7.90 -11.24 -9.71
N PRO A 204 -7.32 -10.57 -10.72
CA PRO A 204 -7.43 -9.14 -10.86
C PRO A 204 -8.88 -8.69 -11.07
N SER A 205 -9.19 -7.48 -10.61
CA SER A 205 -10.50 -6.85 -10.83
C SER A 205 -10.32 -5.49 -11.48
N GLU A 206 -11.17 -5.20 -12.46
CA GLU A 206 -11.19 -3.92 -13.18
C GLU A 206 -11.95 -2.86 -12.37
N ASP A 207 -11.37 -1.68 -12.22
CA ASP A 207 -11.89 -0.45 -11.59
C ASP A 207 -12.47 -0.59 -10.17
N ASN A 208 -12.35 -1.78 -9.57
CA ASN A 208 -12.89 -2.05 -8.25
C ASN A 208 -11.88 -1.65 -7.17
N THR A 209 -12.20 -0.58 -6.45
CA THR A 209 -11.38 -0.04 -5.36
C THR A 209 -11.82 -0.49 -3.97
N LYS A 210 -12.88 -1.30 -3.87
CA LYS A 210 -13.43 -1.81 -2.61
C LYS A 210 -13.78 -3.28 -2.75
N VAL A 211 -12.94 -4.14 -2.18
CA VAL A 211 -13.05 -5.59 -2.33
C VAL A 211 -13.36 -6.25 -0.99
N PRO A 212 -14.43 -7.06 -0.90
CA PRO A 212 -14.68 -7.87 0.29
C PRO A 212 -13.63 -8.96 0.44
N LEU A 213 -13.16 -9.15 1.67
CA LEU A 213 -12.16 -10.14 2.03
C LEU A 213 -12.81 -11.27 2.83
N ASN A 214 -12.40 -12.49 2.51
CA ASN A 214 -12.60 -13.66 3.36
C ASN A 214 -11.25 -13.98 4.00
N LEU A 215 -11.03 -13.46 5.21
CA LEU A 215 -9.81 -13.70 5.99
C LEU A 215 -10.09 -14.81 7.00
N GLU A 216 -9.07 -15.62 7.28
CA GLU A 216 -9.19 -16.68 8.26
C GLU A 216 -9.25 -16.08 9.67
N PRO A 217 -10.21 -16.48 10.51
CA PRO A 217 -10.32 -15.94 11.85
C PRO A 217 -9.10 -16.31 12.70
N LYS A 218 -8.79 -15.50 13.71
CA LYS A 218 -7.68 -15.74 14.67
C LYS A 218 -6.29 -15.80 14.04
N LYS A 219 -6.11 -15.22 12.86
CA LYS A 219 -4.82 -15.17 12.17
C LYS A 219 -4.39 -13.75 11.87
N TYR A 220 -3.09 -13.62 11.67
CA TYR A 220 -2.47 -12.42 11.14
C TYR A 220 -2.46 -12.49 9.61
N HIS A 221 -2.91 -11.43 8.96
CA HIS A 221 -2.94 -11.33 7.51
C HIS A 221 -2.17 -10.10 7.04
N THR A 222 -1.39 -10.28 5.97
CA THR A 222 -0.70 -9.22 5.25
C THR A 222 -1.31 -9.10 3.87
N LEU A 223 -1.68 -7.89 3.47
CA LEU A 223 -2.32 -7.62 2.19
C LEU A 223 -1.56 -6.57 1.40
N ARG A 224 -1.44 -6.78 0.09
CA ARG A 224 -0.81 -5.85 -0.86
C ARG A 224 -1.66 -5.73 -2.11
N VAL A 225 -1.61 -4.56 -2.74
CA VAL A 225 -2.32 -4.29 -3.99
C VAL A 225 -1.32 -3.71 -5.01
N ARG A 226 -1.51 -4.04 -6.28
CA ARG A 226 -0.78 -3.45 -7.42
C ARG A 226 -1.76 -3.13 -8.54
N ALA A 227 -1.35 -2.26 -9.47
CA ALA A 227 -2.20 -1.81 -10.57
C ALA A 227 -1.53 -1.98 -11.93
N VAL A 228 -2.32 -2.18 -12.97
CA VAL A 228 -1.90 -2.11 -14.38
C VAL A 228 -2.99 -1.44 -15.20
N LEU A 229 -2.60 -0.74 -16.26
CA LEU A 229 -3.56 -0.21 -17.22
C LEU A 229 -4.11 -1.38 -18.08
N GLY A 230 -5.41 -1.62 -17.99
CA GLY A 230 -6.12 -2.69 -18.68
C GLY A 230 -6.77 -2.24 -19.99
N GLY A 231 -7.40 -3.19 -20.69
CA GLY A 231 -8.40 -2.87 -21.70
C GLY A 231 -9.72 -2.48 -21.02
N VAL A 232 -10.28 -1.32 -21.38
CA VAL A 232 -11.59 -0.87 -20.86
C VAL A 232 -12.66 -1.90 -21.22
N GLY A 233 -13.34 -2.45 -20.21
CA GLY A 233 -14.36 -3.48 -20.34
C GLY A 233 -13.81 -4.87 -20.69
N SER A 234 -12.51 -5.11 -20.46
CA SER A 234 -11.87 -6.40 -20.77
C SER A 234 -11.91 -7.38 -19.58
N ASP A 235 -12.39 -6.97 -18.42
CA ASP A 235 -12.33 -7.72 -17.16
C ASP A 235 -10.89 -8.16 -16.85
N CYS A 236 -9.92 -7.27 -17.11
CA CYS A 236 -8.49 -7.53 -16.91
C CYS A 236 -7.90 -8.69 -17.73
N LYS A 237 -8.58 -9.14 -18.79
CA LYS A 237 -8.03 -10.11 -19.75
C LYS A 237 -6.98 -9.47 -20.67
N GLU A 238 -7.12 -8.18 -20.92
CA GLU A 238 -6.16 -7.39 -21.70
C GLU A 238 -5.42 -6.41 -20.78
N SER A 239 -4.11 -6.31 -20.97
CA SER A 239 -3.28 -5.30 -20.30
C SER A 239 -2.50 -4.50 -21.33
N ARG A 240 -2.51 -3.16 -21.17
CA ARG A 240 -1.88 -2.19 -22.05
C ARG A 240 -0.64 -1.55 -21.42
N GLY A 241 0.03 -2.27 -20.53
CA GLY A 241 1.17 -1.73 -19.79
C GLY A 241 1.84 -2.75 -18.89
N LEU A 242 2.63 -2.24 -17.96
CA LEU A 242 3.35 -3.02 -16.96
C LEU A 242 2.64 -2.90 -15.61
N TRP A 243 2.62 -4.01 -14.88
CA TRP A 243 2.23 -4.01 -13.48
C TRP A 243 3.10 -3.05 -12.68
N SER A 244 2.47 -2.28 -11.80
CA SER A 244 3.15 -1.50 -10.77
C SER A 244 3.90 -2.42 -9.82
N GLU A 245 4.76 -1.82 -9.01
CA GLU A 245 5.21 -2.48 -7.79
C GLU A 245 4.02 -2.79 -6.87
N TRP A 246 4.24 -3.68 -5.91
CA TRP A 246 3.28 -3.88 -4.82
C TRP A 246 3.23 -2.64 -3.93
N SER A 247 2.03 -2.34 -3.42
CA SER A 247 1.86 -1.34 -2.38
C SER A 247 2.60 -1.71 -1.10
N GLU A 248 2.75 -0.71 -0.24
CA GLU A 248 3.06 -0.97 1.16
C GLU A 248 2.01 -1.92 1.75
N PRO A 249 2.44 -2.90 2.56
CA PRO A 249 1.54 -3.90 3.11
C PRO A 249 0.62 -3.28 4.18
N VAL A 250 -0.65 -3.70 4.16
CA VAL A 250 -1.58 -3.47 5.26
C VAL A 250 -1.81 -4.77 6.02
N HIS A 251 -2.02 -4.66 7.32
CA HIS A 251 -2.08 -5.82 8.20
C HIS A 251 -3.44 -5.89 8.89
N TRP A 252 -3.95 -7.10 9.04
CA TRP A 252 -5.12 -7.41 9.85
C TRP A 252 -4.73 -8.42 10.90
N ASP A 253 -4.94 -8.10 12.17
CA ASP A 253 -4.70 -9.02 13.28
C ASP A 253 -6.00 -9.31 14.01
N ASP A 254 -6.53 -10.51 13.79
CA ASP A 254 -7.75 -10.98 14.47
C ASP A 254 -7.44 -11.80 15.73
N ARG A 255 -6.19 -11.81 16.22
CA ARG A 255 -5.81 -12.53 17.45
C ARG A 255 -6.20 -11.76 18.71
N GLU A 256 -6.13 -10.43 18.69
CA GLU A 256 -6.30 -9.58 19.88
C GLU A 256 -7.71 -9.65 20.50
N THR A 257 -8.74 -9.84 19.69
CA THR A 257 -10.14 -9.95 20.15
C THR A 257 -10.37 -11.20 21.00
N PHE A 258 -9.69 -12.30 20.67
CA PHE A 258 -9.84 -13.55 21.41
C PHE A 258 -8.96 -13.58 22.66
N GLU A 259 -7.77 -13.00 22.62
CA GLU A 259 -6.91 -12.91 23.80
C GLU A 259 -7.56 -12.04 24.88
N THR A 260 -8.10 -10.88 24.52
CA THR A 260 -8.80 -9.99 25.46
C THR A 260 -10.01 -10.67 26.13
N LEU A 261 -10.87 -11.36 25.36
CA LEU A 261 -12.01 -12.09 25.90
C LEU A 261 -11.59 -13.26 26.81
N ASN A 262 -10.55 -14.01 26.42
CA ASN A 262 -10.04 -15.10 27.25
C ASN A 262 -9.45 -14.58 28.56
N ILE A 263 -8.69 -13.48 28.54
CA ILE A 263 -8.13 -12.85 29.75
C ILE A 263 -9.25 -12.37 30.68
N ILE A 264 -10.27 -11.69 30.14
CA ILE A 264 -11.43 -11.24 30.91
C ILE A 264 -12.13 -12.44 31.55
N LEU A 265 -12.37 -13.52 30.81
CA LEU A 265 -13.01 -14.72 31.33
C LEU A 265 -12.18 -15.38 32.44
N PHE A 266 -10.85 -15.46 32.27
CA PHE A 266 -9.93 -16.01 33.27
C PHE A 266 -9.93 -15.22 34.59
N ILE A 267 -10.19 -13.90 34.56
CA ILE A 267 -10.28 -13.06 35.76
C ILE A 267 -11.67 -13.16 36.39
N MET A 268 -12.73 -13.18 35.58
CA MET A 268 -14.11 -13.15 36.08
C MET A 268 -14.55 -14.45 36.73
N ILE A 269 -14.11 -15.62 36.24
CA ILE A 269 -14.45 -16.93 36.82
C ILE A 269 -14.02 -17.05 38.30
N PRO A 270 -12.73 -16.85 38.68
CA PRO A 270 -12.31 -16.96 40.07
C PRO A 270 -12.91 -15.87 40.95
N LEU A 271 -13.15 -14.66 40.41
CA LEU A 271 -13.82 -13.59 41.16
C LEU A 271 -15.26 -13.98 41.52
N CYS A 272 -16.03 -14.49 40.55
CA CYS A 272 -17.39 -15.00 40.78
C CYS A 272 -17.40 -16.19 41.74
N ALA A 273 -16.43 -17.11 41.64
CA ALA A 273 -16.32 -18.21 42.59
C ALA A 273 -16.05 -17.71 44.01
N ALA A 274 -15.12 -16.76 44.18
CA ALA A 274 -14.81 -16.16 45.47
C ALA A 274 -16.04 -15.46 46.08
N THR A 275 -16.78 -14.66 45.31
CA THR A 275 -18.00 -14.00 45.83
C THR A 275 -19.07 -15.01 46.24
N LEU A 276 -19.30 -16.05 45.44
CA LEU A 276 -20.26 -17.11 45.78
C LEU A 276 -19.85 -17.88 47.04
N THR A 277 -18.57 -18.20 47.21
CA THR A 277 -18.08 -18.85 48.43
C THR A 277 -18.27 -17.98 49.67
N ILE A 278 -17.99 -16.68 49.59
CA ILE A 278 -18.20 -15.75 50.71
C ILE A 278 -19.69 -15.69 51.08
N ILE A 279 -20.59 -15.55 50.10
CA ILE A 279 -22.04 -15.54 50.33
C ILE A 279 -22.48 -16.84 51.01
N PHE A 280 -21.99 -17.99 50.54
CA PHE A 280 -22.30 -19.29 51.13
C PHE A 280 -21.80 -19.42 52.57
N LEU A 281 -20.57 -18.98 52.86
CA LEU A 281 -20.03 -18.98 54.23
C LEU A 281 -20.82 -18.06 55.17
N VAL A 282 -21.23 -16.87 54.70
CA VAL A 282 -22.11 -15.97 55.47
C VAL A 282 -23.47 -16.62 55.73
N TYR A 283 -24.04 -17.30 54.73
CA TYR A 283 -25.30 -18.02 54.87
C TYR A 283 -25.20 -19.16 55.89
N LEU A 284 -24.16 -19.99 55.81
CA LEU A 284 -23.90 -21.05 56.80
C LEU A 284 -23.71 -20.50 58.22
N LYS A 285 -22.95 -19.41 58.37
CA LYS A 285 -22.77 -18.72 59.67
C LYS A 285 -24.10 -18.20 60.22
N ARG A 286 -24.95 -17.64 59.36
CA ARG A 286 -26.29 -17.16 59.74
C ARG A 286 -27.21 -18.31 60.17
N ILE A 287 -27.14 -19.46 59.49
CA ILE A 287 -27.87 -20.67 59.88
C ILE A 287 -27.35 -21.22 61.21
N GLN A 288 -26.03 -21.28 61.41
CA GLN A 288 -25.45 -21.73 62.68
C GLN A 288 -25.94 -20.88 63.87
N LEU A 289 -26.04 -19.56 63.69
CA LEU A 289 -26.61 -18.65 64.70
C LEU A 289 -28.12 -18.86 64.94
N LEU A 290 -28.87 -19.32 63.93
CA LEU A 290 -30.30 -19.61 64.04
C LEU A 290 -30.58 -20.96 64.75
N ILE A 291 -29.71 -21.96 64.55
CA ILE A 291 -29.89 -23.31 65.10
C ILE A 291 -29.31 -23.44 66.51
N PHE A 292 -28.24 -22.70 66.83
CA PHE A 292 -27.65 -22.66 68.17
C PHE A 292 -27.88 -21.28 68.83
N PRO A 293 -29.02 -21.04 69.50
CA PRO A 293 -29.16 -19.87 70.34
C PRO A 293 -28.08 -19.88 71.43
N ILE A 294 -27.64 -18.70 71.86
CA ILE A 294 -26.65 -18.48 72.93
C ILE A 294 -26.96 -19.41 74.11
N ILE A 295 -26.07 -20.36 74.40
CA ILE A 295 -26.20 -21.25 75.56
C ILE A 295 -26.18 -20.35 76.80
N PRO A 296 -27.27 -20.26 77.58
CA PRO A 296 -27.27 -19.50 78.81
C PRO A 296 -26.24 -20.10 79.76
N ASP A 297 -25.47 -19.22 80.38
CA ASP A 297 -24.41 -19.50 81.34
C ASP A 297 -24.74 -20.71 82.26
N PRO A 298 -24.00 -21.83 82.17
CA PRO A 298 -24.35 -23.08 82.84
C PRO A 298 -24.38 -22.92 84.37
N GLU A 299 -23.64 -21.97 84.93
CA GLU A 299 -23.63 -21.67 86.36
C GLU A 299 -25.01 -21.21 86.85
N LYS A 300 -25.71 -20.39 86.06
CA LYS A 300 -27.03 -19.85 86.44
C LYS A 300 -28.16 -20.87 86.27
N VAL A 301 -28.02 -21.81 85.33
CA VAL A 301 -29.00 -22.88 85.10
C VAL A 301 -28.87 -23.96 86.17
N LEU A 302 -27.65 -24.38 86.53
CA LEU A 302 -27.43 -25.31 87.63
C LEU A 302 -27.94 -24.73 88.95
N LYS A 303 -27.62 -23.47 89.26
CA LYS A 303 -28.00 -22.86 90.54
C LYS A 303 -29.53 -22.85 90.76
N ARG A 304 -30.32 -22.59 89.71
CA ARG A 304 -31.79 -22.69 89.77
C ARG A 304 -32.29 -24.12 90.01
N MET A 305 -31.71 -25.13 89.36
CA MET A 305 -32.14 -26.53 89.56
C MET A 305 -31.85 -27.05 90.98
N PHE A 306 -30.80 -26.54 91.63
CA PHE A 306 -30.44 -26.92 93.01
C PHE A 306 -31.09 -26.02 94.09
N GLU A 307 -31.79 -24.96 93.71
CA GLU A 307 -32.62 -24.14 94.60
C GLU A 307 -34.06 -24.71 94.70
N ASP A 308 -34.65 -25.18 93.59
CA ASP A 308 -36.00 -25.79 93.58
C ASP A 308 -36.13 -27.10 94.39
N GLN A 309 -35.03 -27.83 94.61
CA GLN A 309 -35.03 -29.07 95.41
C GLN A 309 -35.02 -28.84 96.92
N ARG A 310 -34.88 -27.58 97.38
CA ARG A 310 -34.62 -27.27 98.79
C ARG A 310 -35.84 -26.79 99.59
N GLU A 311 -37.00 -26.59 98.96
CA GLU A 311 -38.19 -26.03 99.63
C GLU A 311 -39.16 -27.06 100.27
N GLU A 312 -38.95 -28.37 100.15
CA GLU A 312 -39.97 -29.37 100.60
C GLU A 312 -39.72 -30.05 101.97
N TYR A 313 -38.77 -29.63 102.78
CA TYR A 313 -38.63 -30.19 104.15
C TYR A 313 -38.34 -29.10 105.19
N LEU A 314 -39.41 -28.61 105.83
CA LEU A 314 -39.32 -27.94 107.13
C LEU A 314 -39.31 -28.97 108.26
N PRO A 315 -38.50 -28.74 109.31
CA PRO A 315 -39.01 -28.92 110.67
C PRO A 315 -38.65 -27.77 111.63
N VAL A 316 -39.71 -27.23 112.24
CA VAL A 316 -39.96 -26.92 113.68
C VAL A 316 -38.76 -26.62 114.62
N GLU A 317 -38.68 -25.34 115.01
CA GLU A 317 -38.51 -24.70 116.34
C GLU A 317 -37.57 -25.18 117.49
N TYR A 318 -36.75 -24.19 117.94
CA TYR A 318 -36.28 -23.78 119.30
C TYR A 318 -35.28 -24.64 120.13
N PRO A 319 -34.61 -24.07 121.17
CA PRO A 319 -33.85 -22.80 121.27
C PRO A 319 -32.50 -22.93 122.05
N SER A 320 -31.75 -21.81 122.06
CA SER A 320 -30.84 -21.29 123.10
C SER A 320 -29.55 -22.03 123.53
N GLU A 321 -28.46 -21.28 123.35
CA GLU A 321 -27.44 -20.93 124.36
C GLU A 321 -26.19 -21.79 124.62
N PHE A 322 -25.09 -21.03 124.76
CA PHE A 322 -23.94 -21.20 125.67
C PHE A 322 -22.57 -21.74 125.16
N ILE A 323 -21.57 -20.82 125.33
CA ILE A 323 -20.15 -21.01 125.75
C ILE A 323 -19.05 -20.97 124.66
N LYS A 324 -18.39 -19.79 124.59
CA LYS A 324 -16.96 -19.53 124.25
C LYS A 324 -16.03 -20.39 125.14
N PRO A 325 -14.79 -20.76 124.78
CA PRO A 325 -13.66 -19.85 124.45
C PRO A 325 -12.63 -20.52 123.49
N ASP A 326 -11.42 -20.06 123.16
CA ASP A 326 -10.66 -18.81 123.18
C ASP A 326 -9.50 -19.03 122.18
N ILE A 327 -9.08 -17.94 121.52
CA ILE A 327 -7.69 -17.44 121.36
C ILE A 327 -6.59 -18.44 120.94
N ILE A 328 -5.89 -18.15 119.83
CA ILE A 328 -4.48 -17.74 119.85
C ILE A 328 -4.14 -16.95 118.58
N ASN A 329 -3.52 -15.82 118.87
CA ASN A 329 -3.03 -14.74 118.03
C ASN A 329 -1.62 -15.07 117.52
N SER A 330 -1.26 -14.63 116.31
CA SER A 330 0.04 -14.01 116.08
C SER A 330 0.08 -13.37 114.69
N ASP A 331 -0.11 -12.05 114.70
CA ASP A 331 0.53 -11.09 113.80
C ASP A 331 1.98 -11.45 113.46
N TYR A 332 2.41 -10.99 112.28
CA TYR A 332 3.49 -10.01 112.05
C TYR A 332 4.02 -10.21 110.62
N ARG A 333 4.46 -9.22 109.84
CA ARG A 333 4.35 -7.75 109.74
C ARG A 333 5.29 -7.37 108.59
N MET A 334 4.94 -6.31 107.86
CA MET A 334 5.82 -5.33 107.17
C MET A 334 6.93 -5.86 106.23
N SER A 335 7.09 -5.30 105.04
CA SER A 335 7.25 -3.86 104.78
C SER A 335 6.93 -3.55 103.33
#